data_AF-A0A968YIH4-F1
#
_entry.id   AF-A0A968YIH4-F1
#
_cell.length_a   1.000
_cell.length_b   1.000
_cell.length_c   1.000
_cell.angle_alpha   90.00
_cell.angle_beta   90.00
_cell.angle_gamma   90.00
#
_symmetry.space_group_name_H-M   'P 1'
#
loop_
_entity.id
_entity.type
_entity.pdbx_description
1 polymer ?
#
loop_
_entity_poly.entity_id
_entity_poly.type
_entity_poly.pdbx_seq_one_letter_code
_entity_poly.pdbx_strand_id
1 'polypeptide(L)'
;MNFTDCQSQALQSNTSAQQIPDVITNGSNSQNSTLNVNGDSSGISKGVQDTIDSWTNNSSSGQNTQIDGNNGSSTLLGLSSNDQSLVNNGNDNLSSSSNGDTLTGGQDTLVGDSNVNTQDFSSGTSSSPSSSATPTSVSSSTPAANNSGTVYYISPDGSDDNPGTSDKPWKTINYAVGENSVVKSGDTIMVQPGTYNELITLGKSGSSESGHITLKANGDVTLSDPDPVNGGFREGVIQSAGKGYWVIDGFHIENTSWAGISLRDADNMIVQNNHTYNTGSSGIIVMPDSYFEGGEAEVTSKNIKVLNNTVEKANSRWQGGGGDNSIYDPLGTQESLSIWGVDGFEVANNVVKEGTREGIDIKTGSRNGSVHDNYVTGQASISGTYQGYQGGPAIYIDGNRSASFNIDVYNNVVTGNTADGIVIADEVPEQGDVSDVRVYNNIVYGNGQQGVNPGQGIAVSSNVRNVEIINNTVFNNVQAFNIDGTGYKVTGGYKPTDIVVRNNIFADSTYRNGLIEDAGNVTLDSNLFTSEFEKLYEGGSGIDNLNANNNTEVESVEFVNSNSNDFHLTSTSPAIDIGSSAIDEYAQFDKDGKARNQDAGTDIGAYEYSSVS
;
A
#
# COMPACT_ATOMS: atom_id res chain seq x y z
N MET A 1 -50.84 -0.28 -3.22
CA MET A 1 -51.41 -1.61 -2.89
C MET A 1 -50.45 -2.25 -1.92
N ASN A 2 -50.89 -2.42 -0.66
CA ASN A 2 -50.16 -3.09 0.42
C ASN A 2 -50.44 -4.59 0.39
N PHE A 3 -49.43 -5.40 0.71
CA PHE A 3 -49.48 -6.68 1.44
C PHE A 3 -48.03 -6.94 1.95
N THR A 4 -47.66 -6.70 3.21
CA THR A 4 -47.74 -7.56 4.42
C THR A 4 -47.42 -9.05 4.29
N ASP A 5 -46.40 -9.44 5.07
CA ASP A 5 -46.28 -10.59 5.97
C ASP A 5 -45.21 -11.68 5.75
N CYS A 6 -44.45 -11.80 6.84
CA CYS A 6 -43.43 -12.74 7.27
C CYS A 6 -43.97 -14.18 7.39
N GLN A 7 -43.10 -15.19 7.26
CA GLN A 7 -42.98 -16.31 8.23
C GLN A 7 -41.76 -17.21 7.94
N SER A 8 -41.08 -17.53 9.04
CA SER A 8 -40.02 -18.50 9.27
C SER A 8 -40.31 -19.92 8.82
N GLN A 9 -39.30 -20.66 8.37
CA GLN A 9 -39.26 -22.12 8.50
C GLN A 9 -37.93 -22.61 9.06
N ALA A 10 -38.07 -23.39 10.12
CA ALA A 10 -37.03 -23.99 10.93
C ALA A 10 -36.47 -25.29 10.31
N LEU A 11 -35.26 -25.60 10.76
CA LEU A 11 -34.50 -26.83 10.56
C LEU A 11 -35.34 -28.12 10.65
N GLN A 12 -35.16 -28.99 9.65
CA GLN A 12 -35.43 -30.42 9.78
C GLN A 12 -34.12 -31.19 9.79
N SER A 13 -33.88 -31.86 10.91
CA SER A 13 -32.83 -32.83 11.17
C SER A 13 -32.96 -34.04 10.23
N ASN A 14 -31.85 -34.45 9.60
CA ASN A 14 -31.72 -35.80 9.05
C ASN A 14 -30.53 -36.52 9.68
N THR A 15 -30.86 -37.51 10.49
CA THR A 15 -29.96 -38.48 11.11
C THR A 15 -29.65 -39.61 10.13
N SER A 16 -28.38 -39.78 9.78
CA SER A 16 -27.84 -41.11 9.44
C SER A 16 -26.34 -41.13 9.69
N ALA A 17 -25.96 -41.78 10.79
CA ALA A 17 -24.60 -42.10 11.14
C ALA A 17 -23.97 -43.01 10.07
N GLN A 18 -22.77 -42.66 9.61
CA GLN A 18 -21.87 -43.61 8.98
C GLN A 18 -20.48 -43.44 9.57
N GLN A 19 -19.95 -44.57 10.03
CA GLN A 19 -18.76 -44.75 10.85
C GLN A 19 -17.49 -44.13 10.24
N ILE A 20 -16.74 -43.41 11.07
CA ILE A 20 -15.35 -43.05 10.81
C ILE A 20 -14.49 -44.23 11.32
N PRO A 21 -13.62 -44.86 10.50
CA PRO A 21 -12.63 -45.78 11.01
C PRO A 21 -11.40 -45.03 11.55
N ASP A 22 -11.08 -45.31 12.81
CA ASP A 22 -9.76 -45.09 13.42
C ASP A 22 -8.66 -45.77 12.59
N VAL A 23 -7.59 -45.04 12.23
CA VAL A 23 -6.29 -45.64 11.94
C VAL A 23 -5.12 -44.77 12.44
N ILE A 24 -4.66 -45.11 13.64
CA ILE A 24 -3.26 -45.42 14.02
C ILE A 24 -2.18 -44.35 13.84
N THR A 25 -1.73 -43.84 15.00
CA THR A 25 -0.37 -43.33 15.26
C THR A 25 0.69 -44.42 15.07
N ASN A 26 1.76 -44.15 14.31
CA ASN A 26 3.03 -44.87 14.49
C ASN A 26 4.24 -44.03 14.04
N GLY A 27 5.23 -43.94 14.93
CA GLY A 27 6.52 -43.30 14.67
C GLY A 27 7.55 -44.21 14.00
N SER A 28 8.64 -43.57 13.57
CA SER A 28 10.00 -44.09 13.29
C SER A 28 10.16 -45.24 12.27
N ASN A 29 10.74 -44.95 11.09
CA ASN A 29 12.16 -45.23 10.76
C ASN A 29 12.48 -45.00 9.27
N SER A 30 13.75 -44.63 9.04
CA SER A 30 14.45 -44.44 7.77
C SER A 30 14.41 -45.65 6.84
N GLN A 31 14.47 -45.43 5.51
CA GLN A 31 15.15 -46.29 4.52
C GLN A 31 15.58 -45.51 3.27
N ASN A 32 16.83 -45.77 2.89
CA ASN A 32 17.54 -45.40 1.66
C ASN A 32 16.75 -45.71 0.37
N SER A 33 16.87 -44.85 -0.63
CA SER A 33 16.71 -45.25 -2.04
C SER A 33 17.90 -44.77 -2.87
N THR A 34 18.77 -45.72 -3.18
CA THR A 34 19.87 -45.66 -4.15
C THR A 34 19.33 -45.64 -5.58
N LEU A 35 19.87 -44.78 -6.44
CA LEU A 35 19.58 -44.77 -7.88
C LEU A 35 20.79 -45.35 -8.64
N ASN A 36 20.60 -46.52 -9.25
CA ASN A 36 21.57 -47.22 -10.10
C ASN A 36 21.43 -46.74 -11.55
N VAL A 37 22.54 -46.38 -12.19
CA VAL A 37 22.63 -46.13 -13.64
C VAL A 37 23.39 -47.28 -14.31
N ASN A 38 22.79 -47.89 -15.32
CA ASN A 38 23.39 -48.93 -16.18
C ASN A 38 23.45 -48.46 -17.63
N GLY A 39 24.59 -48.70 -18.30
CA GLY A 39 24.77 -48.72 -19.77
C GLY A 39 25.42 -47.45 -20.35
N ASP A 40 26.75 -47.36 -20.47
CA ASP A 40 27.63 -47.94 -21.51
C ASP A 40 27.76 -47.05 -22.78
N SER A 41 28.86 -46.29 -22.86
CA SER A 41 29.73 -46.28 -24.05
C SER A 41 31.04 -45.57 -23.75
N SER A 42 32.12 -46.32 -23.94
CA SER A 42 33.53 -45.97 -23.82
C SER A 42 34.05 -45.14 -25.02
N GLY A 43 35.01 -44.23 -24.79
CA GLY A 43 35.76 -43.61 -25.89
C GLY A 43 36.56 -42.32 -25.60
N ILE A 44 37.58 -42.38 -24.72
CA ILE A 44 38.94 -41.75 -24.82
C ILE A 44 38.99 -40.22 -25.15
N SER A 45 39.54 -39.30 -24.32
CA SER A 45 40.94 -39.25 -23.88
C SER A 45 41.22 -38.39 -22.63
N LYS A 46 42.01 -38.98 -21.72
CA LYS A 46 42.92 -38.43 -20.70
C LYS A 46 43.23 -36.92 -20.72
N GLY A 47 42.99 -36.29 -19.57
CA GLY A 47 43.64 -35.05 -19.14
C GLY A 47 43.28 -34.68 -17.70
N VAL A 48 44.18 -34.98 -16.77
CA VAL A 48 44.27 -34.51 -15.36
C VAL A 48 43.38 -35.22 -14.33
N GLN A 49 44.02 -36.24 -13.76
CA GLN A 49 43.75 -36.96 -12.53
C GLN A 49 44.19 -36.11 -11.31
N ASP A 50 43.47 -36.25 -10.20
CA ASP A 50 43.82 -35.92 -8.81
C ASP A 50 44.07 -34.46 -8.42
N THR A 51 43.12 -33.84 -7.69
CA THR A 51 43.29 -33.33 -6.31
C THR A 51 41.92 -32.85 -5.80
N ILE A 52 41.02 -33.78 -5.47
CA ILE A 52 39.88 -33.47 -4.58
C ILE A 52 39.99 -34.48 -3.45
N ASP A 53 40.95 -34.24 -2.57
CA ASP A 53 41.07 -34.88 -1.26
C ASP A 53 42.04 -34.07 -0.40
N SER A 54 41.64 -32.84 -0.05
CA SER A 54 42.00 -32.23 1.24
C SER A 54 41.26 -30.90 1.39
N TRP A 55 40.21 -30.90 2.21
CA TRP A 55 39.88 -29.88 3.21
C TRP A 55 38.47 -30.11 3.77
N THR A 56 38.33 -31.23 4.48
CA THR A 56 37.33 -31.33 5.54
C THR A 56 37.85 -30.66 6.81
N ASN A 57 36.92 -29.95 7.47
CA ASN A 57 36.93 -29.47 8.86
C ASN A 57 37.61 -28.13 9.16
N ASN A 58 36.83 -27.05 9.07
CA ASN A 58 36.72 -26.11 10.18
C ASN A 58 35.36 -25.41 10.19
N SER A 59 34.64 -25.59 11.29
CA SER A 59 33.49 -24.80 11.70
C SER A 59 33.91 -23.35 11.96
N SER A 60 33.40 -22.40 11.18
CA SER A 60 33.36 -20.98 11.56
C SER A 60 32.46 -20.17 10.63
N SER A 61 31.54 -19.45 11.26
CA SER A 61 30.74 -18.33 10.76
C SER A 61 31.47 -17.40 9.79
N GLY A 62 30.78 -16.96 8.74
CA GLY A 62 31.22 -15.83 7.90
C GLY A 62 30.98 -16.08 6.43
N GLN A 63 30.34 -15.10 5.79
CA GLN A 63 29.93 -15.08 4.39
C GLN A 63 31.02 -15.53 3.42
N ASN A 64 30.65 -16.34 2.43
CA ASN A 64 31.44 -16.46 1.20
C ASN A 64 30.50 -16.49 -0.01
N THR A 65 30.58 -15.43 -0.79
CA THR A 65 30.01 -15.25 -2.13
C THR A 65 30.62 -16.26 -3.09
N GLN A 66 29.81 -17.09 -3.73
CA GLN A 66 30.26 -17.93 -4.86
C GLN A 66 30.45 -17.05 -6.10
N ILE A 67 31.62 -17.11 -6.71
CA ILE A 67 31.90 -16.54 -8.04
C ILE A 67 31.79 -17.70 -9.03
N ASP A 68 30.74 -17.69 -9.87
CA ASP A 68 30.68 -18.58 -11.03
C ASP A 68 31.49 -17.97 -12.17
N GLY A 69 32.51 -18.71 -12.61
CA GLY A 69 33.41 -18.30 -13.67
C GLY A 69 32.88 -18.79 -15.01
N ASN A 70 32.02 -18.01 -15.66
CA ASN A 70 32.00 -17.94 -17.13
C ASN A 70 31.21 -16.74 -17.65
N ASN A 71 31.88 -15.96 -18.51
CA ASN A 71 31.36 -14.91 -19.39
C ASN A 71 30.97 -13.56 -18.75
N GLY A 72 32.00 -12.73 -18.50
CA GLY A 72 32.05 -11.36 -19.03
C GLY A 72 30.89 -10.41 -18.72
N SER A 73 30.57 -10.21 -17.44
CA SER A 73 30.11 -8.95 -16.83
C SER A 73 29.63 -9.29 -15.42
N SER A 74 30.41 -8.92 -14.39
CA SER A 74 30.00 -9.14 -13.00
C SER A 74 30.08 -7.80 -12.27
N THR A 75 28.91 -7.18 -12.09
CA THR A 75 28.72 -6.00 -11.25
C THR A 75 28.82 -6.43 -9.79
N LEU A 76 29.88 -6.01 -9.10
CA LEU A 76 30.07 -6.26 -7.67
C LEU A 76 29.22 -5.24 -6.89
N LEU A 77 28.05 -5.64 -6.42
CA LEU A 77 27.19 -4.78 -5.58
C LEU A 77 27.42 -5.12 -4.10
N GLY A 78 28.29 -4.32 -3.48
CA GLY A 78 28.39 -4.20 -2.03
C GLY A 78 28.83 -2.78 -1.72
N LEU A 79 27.87 -1.87 -1.54
CA LEU A 79 28.14 -0.48 -1.19
C LEU A 79 27.55 -0.19 0.19
N SER A 80 28.42 0.12 1.14
CA SER A 80 28.06 0.88 2.33
C SER A 80 28.06 2.38 2.01
N SER A 81 27.18 3.10 2.70
CA SER A 81 26.90 4.53 2.58
C SER A 81 28.14 5.44 2.53
N ASN A 82 28.15 6.33 1.53
CA ASN A 82 29.07 7.44 1.26
C ASN A 82 30.29 7.14 0.39
N ASP A 83 30.10 6.90 -0.92
CA ASP A 83 31.08 7.31 -1.93
C ASP A 83 30.47 7.41 -3.36
N GLN A 84 31.03 8.33 -4.15
CA GLN A 84 30.58 8.70 -5.50
C GLN A 84 30.87 7.60 -6.54
N SER A 85 29.94 7.42 -7.48
CA SER A 85 30.03 6.45 -8.59
C SER A 85 31.29 6.67 -9.45
N LEU A 86 32.20 5.68 -9.47
CA LEU A 86 33.30 5.59 -10.42
C LEU A 86 32.88 4.66 -11.57
N VAL A 87 32.66 5.22 -12.76
CA VAL A 87 32.43 4.43 -13.98
C VAL A 87 33.80 4.06 -14.58
N ASN A 88 34.16 2.78 -14.57
CA ASN A 88 35.36 2.28 -15.24
C ASN A 88 35.05 2.02 -16.73
N ASN A 89 35.67 2.77 -17.63
CA ASN A 89 35.53 2.61 -19.09
C ASN A 89 36.47 1.54 -19.69
N GLY A 90 36.89 0.57 -18.89
CA GLY A 90 37.50 -0.68 -19.37
C GLY A 90 38.97 -0.60 -19.77
N ASN A 91 39.74 0.36 -19.26
CA ASN A 91 41.17 0.51 -19.62
C ASN A 91 42.16 0.50 -18.44
N ASP A 92 41.70 0.23 -17.21
CA ASP A 92 42.54 0.25 -16.01
C ASP A 92 42.74 -1.15 -15.41
N ASN A 93 43.99 -1.48 -15.07
CA ASN A 93 44.36 -2.71 -14.35
C ASN A 93 44.51 -2.42 -12.85
N LEU A 94 43.75 -3.13 -12.01
CA LEU A 94 43.95 -3.14 -10.55
C LEU A 94 45.02 -4.15 -10.16
N SER A 95 46.11 -3.70 -9.52
CA SER A 95 47.11 -4.57 -8.93
C SER A 95 46.93 -4.66 -7.42
N SER A 96 46.52 -5.83 -6.93
CA SER A 96 46.32 -6.08 -5.50
C SER A 96 47.64 -6.05 -4.74
N SER A 97 47.81 -5.09 -3.83
CA SER A 97 48.70 -5.26 -2.68
C SER A 97 47.95 -4.88 -1.42
N SER A 98 48.09 -5.71 -0.39
CA SER A 98 47.45 -5.56 0.91
C SER A 98 47.85 -4.21 1.52
N ASN A 99 46.86 -3.32 1.63
CA ASN A 99 46.89 -1.95 2.16
C ASN A 99 47.11 -0.86 1.08
N GLY A 100 46.01 -0.52 0.41
CA GLY A 100 45.83 0.74 -0.33
C GLY A 100 46.03 0.63 -1.84
N ASP A 101 44.93 0.70 -2.59
CA ASP A 101 45.00 0.84 -4.05
C ASP A 101 45.41 2.28 -4.41
N THR A 102 46.56 2.42 -5.07
CA THR A 102 47.03 3.69 -5.62
C THR A 102 46.83 3.67 -7.13
N LEU A 103 45.96 4.53 -7.66
CA LEU A 103 45.82 4.76 -9.10
C LEU A 103 47.12 5.38 -9.64
N THR A 104 47.79 4.70 -10.56
CA THR A 104 48.94 5.24 -11.30
C THR A 104 48.71 5.13 -12.80
N GLY A 105 48.59 6.29 -13.45
CA GLY A 105 48.70 6.45 -14.91
C GLY A 105 47.43 6.94 -15.60
N GLY A 106 47.59 7.93 -16.49
CA GLY A 106 46.59 8.37 -17.46
C GLY A 106 45.85 9.64 -17.04
N GLN A 107 46.00 10.71 -17.82
CA GLN A 107 45.32 11.98 -17.58
C GLN A 107 43.83 11.87 -17.87
N ASP A 108 42.97 12.25 -16.91
CA ASP A 108 41.63 12.70 -17.27
C ASP A 108 41.09 13.78 -16.32
N THR A 109 40.28 14.64 -16.91
CA THR A 109 39.92 15.98 -16.43
C THR A 109 38.63 15.92 -15.62
N LEU A 110 38.68 16.33 -14.35
CA LEU A 110 37.48 16.53 -13.52
C LEU A 110 36.67 17.72 -14.04
N VAL A 111 35.44 17.50 -14.46
CA VAL A 111 34.43 18.56 -14.62
C VAL A 111 33.60 18.58 -13.33
N GLY A 112 33.96 19.49 -12.43
CA GLY A 112 33.27 19.75 -11.17
C GLY A 112 33.06 21.24 -10.99
N ASP A 113 31.81 21.59 -10.74
CA ASP A 113 31.27 22.92 -10.46
C ASP A 113 32.12 23.72 -9.46
N SER A 114 32.45 24.95 -9.86
CA SER A 114 33.14 25.92 -9.04
C SER A 114 32.21 26.44 -7.95
N ASN A 115 32.43 26.08 -6.68
CA ASN A 115 32.45 26.97 -5.50
C ASN A 115 32.35 26.23 -4.16
N VAL A 116 33.39 25.49 -3.76
CA VAL A 116 33.60 25.18 -2.34
C VAL A 116 35.03 25.50 -1.96
N ASN A 117 35.18 26.64 -1.27
CA ASN A 117 36.42 27.08 -0.64
C ASN A 117 36.62 26.30 0.68
N THR A 118 37.58 25.39 0.69
CA THR A 118 37.98 24.59 1.85
C THR A 118 39.11 25.26 2.62
N GLN A 119 38.76 26.05 3.63
CA GLN A 119 39.66 26.41 4.73
C GLN A 119 38.82 26.60 6.00
N ASP A 120 38.99 25.69 6.96
CA ASP A 120 39.37 25.98 8.35
C ASP A 120 38.77 24.92 9.32
N PHE A 121 39.56 23.87 9.56
CA PHE A 121 39.46 23.06 10.77
C PHE A 121 40.43 23.64 11.78
N SER A 122 39.94 24.34 12.81
CA SER A 122 40.62 24.36 14.11
C SER A 122 39.69 24.67 15.29
N SER A 123 39.98 23.96 16.37
CA SER A 123 39.45 23.94 17.74
C SER A 123 38.91 25.23 18.36
N GLY A 124 37.89 25.09 19.22
CA GLY A 124 37.84 25.86 20.48
C GLY A 124 36.46 26.31 20.99
N THR A 125 35.98 25.63 22.04
CA THR A 125 35.25 26.15 23.22
C THR A 125 33.89 26.84 23.10
N SER A 126 33.04 26.45 24.05
CA SER A 126 31.71 26.95 24.40
C SER A 126 31.61 28.47 24.59
N SER A 127 30.60 29.08 23.98
CA SER A 127 29.77 30.12 24.62
C SER A 127 28.49 30.34 23.81
N SER A 128 27.35 30.40 24.51
CA SER A 128 26.07 30.88 23.95
C SER A 128 26.18 32.31 23.44
N PRO A 129 25.28 32.71 22.54
CA PRO A 129 24.47 33.88 22.88
C PRO A 129 22.98 33.77 22.48
N SER A 130 22.16 34.40 23.31
CA SER A 130 20.82 34.86 22.94
C SER A 130 20.94 36.15 22.12
N SER A 131 20.11 36.33 21.09
CA SER A 131 19.20 37.49 20.94
C SER A 131 18.66 37.62 19.51
N SER A 132 17.32 37.66 19.44
CA SER A 132 16.48 38.50 18.58
C SER A 132 17.15 39.28 17.45
N ALA A 133 16.88 38.87 16.20
CA ALA A 133 16.86 39.78 15.05
C ALA A 133 15.68 39.43 14.13
N THR A 134 14.82 40.41 13.92
CA THR A 134 13.67 40.46 13.01
C THR A 134 14.08 40.14 11.56
N PRO A 135 13.31 39.35 10.79
CA PRO A 135 13.65 39.12 9.39
C PRO A 135 13.27 40.34 8.54
N THR A 136 14.29 41.03 8.01
CA THR A 136 14.15 41.95 6.88
C THR A 136 13.76 41.18 5.62
N SER A 137 12.66 41.59 5.00
CA SER A 137 12.12 41.08 3.74
C SER A 137 13.12 41.23 2.60
N VAL A 138 13.71 40.12 2.16
CA VAL A 138 14.42 40.02 0.89
C VAL A 138 13.38 39.62 -0.16
N SER A 139 13.00 40.58 -1.00
CA SER A 139 12.17 40.33 -2.18
C SER A 139 12.96 39.47 -3.17
N SER A 140 12.81 38.15 -3.08
CA SER A 140 13.20 37.24 -4.15
C SER A 140 12.15 37.30 -5.25
N SER A 141 12.38 38.18 -6.24
CA SER A 141 11.70 38.09 -7.53
C SER A 141 12.24 36.88 -8.29
N THR A 142 11.76 35.69 -7.96
CA THR A 142 11.90 34.52 -8.82
C THR A 142 10.96 34.75 -10.00
N PRO A 143 11.43 34.72 -11.26
CA PRO A 143 10.51 34.69 -12.39
C PRO A 143 9.72 33.39 -12.27
N ALA A 144 8.42 33.47 -12.03
CA ALA A 144 7.52 32.36 -12.35
C ALA A 144 7.70 32.09 -13.85
N ALA A 145 8.38 31.01 -14.20
CA ALA A 145 8.37 30.52 -15.56
C ALA A 145 6.92 30.15 -15.86
N ASN A 146 6.25 31.00 -16.65
CA ASN A 146 5.01 30.66 -17.32
C ASN A 146 5.33 29.56 -18.35
N ASN A 147 5.52 28.32 -17.90
CA ASN A 147 5.53 27.15 -18.77
C ASN A 147 4.07 26.82 -19.09
N SER A 148 3.44 27.61 -19.98
CA SER A 148 2.24 27.09 -20.66
C SER A 148 2.75 26.15 -21.76
N GLY A 149 2.87 24.87 -21.44
CA GLY A 149 3.15 23.86 -22.46
C GLY A 149 2.14 23.92 -23.59
N THR A 150 2.51 23.36 -24.74
CA THR A 150 1.64 23.28 -25.90
C THR A 150 0.46 22.36 -25.60
N VAL A 151 -0.73 22.74 -26.06
CA VAL A 151 -1.91 21.87 -25.99
C VAL A 151 -2.11 21.18 -27.33
N TYR A 152 -2.06 19.85 -27.33
CA TYR A 152 -2.39 19.00 -28.47
C TYR A 152 -3.77 18.38 -28.28
N TYR A 153 -4.46 18.09 -29.39
CA TYR A 153 -5.84 17.63 -29.38
C TYR A 153 -5.96 16.26 -30.05
N ILE A 154 -6.72 15.38 -29.43
CA ILE A 154 -7.12 14.08 -29.99
C ILE A 154 -8.63 14.06 -30.14
N SER A 155 -9.15 13.49 -31.23
CA SER A 155 -10.58 13.33 -31.48
C SER A 155 -10.85 12.04 -32.25
N PRO A 156 -11.98 11.36 -32.06
CA PRO A 156 -12.29 10.13 -32.81
C PRO A 156 -12.35 10.36 -34.34
N ASP A 157 -12.71 11.58 -34.75
CA ASP A 157 -12.80 12.02 -36.15
C ASP A 157 -11.47 12.60 -36.70
N GLY A 158 -10.41 12.57 -35.89
CA GLY A 158 -9.08 13.07 -36.25
C GLY A 158 -8.31 12.18 -37.22
N SER A 159 -7.04 12.53 -37.45
CA SER A 159 -6.08 11.75 -38.21
C SER A 159 -4.69 11.90 -37.60
N ASP A 160 -3.94 10.81 -37.45
CA ASP A 160 -2.58 10.86 -36.90
C ASP A 160 -1.56 11.52 -37.85
N ASP A 161 -1.96 11.82 -39.09
CA ASP A 161 -1.20 12.66 -40.03
C ASP A 161 -1.41 14.17 -39.79
N ASN A 162 -2.36 14.54 -38.93
CA ASN A 162 -2.61 15.93 -38.58
C ASN A 162 -1.51 16.48 -37.64
N PRO A 163 -1.40 17.82 -37.48
CA PRO A 163 -0.45 18.43 -36.54
C PRO A 163 -0.87 18.36 -35.06
N GLY A 164 -2.03 17.79 -34.72
CA GLY A 164 -2.52 17.72 -33.34
C GLY A 164 -3.07 19.06 -32.82
N THR A 165 -3.48 19.97 -33.70
CA THR A 165 -4.12 21.24 -33.30
C THR A 165 -5.62 21.05 -33.06
N SER A 166 -6.30 22.01 -32.44
CA SER A 166 -7.75 21.95 -32.22
C SER A 166 -8.56 21.73 -33.52
N ASP A 167 -8.15 22.38 -34.61
CA ASP A 167 -8.82 22.31 -35.91
C ASP A 167 -8.46 21.05 -36.71
N LYS A 168 -7.32 20.44 -36.38
CA LYS A 168 -6.79 19.22 -37.01
C LYS A 168 -6.21 18.32 -35.91
N PRO A 169 -7.07 17.67 -35.13
CA PRO A 169 -6.64 16.82 -34.03
C PRO A 169 -6.04 15.52 -34.56
N TRP A 170 -5.18 14.90 -33.75
CA TRP A 170 -4.80 13.50 -33.92
C TRP A 170 -5.99 12.58 -33.71
N LYS A 171 -5.89 11.34 -34.18
CA LYS A 171 -6.95 10.35 -34.04
C LYS A 171 -6.79 9.52 -32.77
N THR A 172 -5.58 9.03 -32.52
CA THR A 172 -5.33 8.03 -31.47
C THR A 172 -4.60 8.63 -30.27
N ILE A 173 -4.92 8.13 -29.08
CA ILE A 173 -4.26 8.54 -27.85
C ILE A 173 -2.85 7.95 -27.80
N ASN A 174 -2.70 6.69 -28.21
CA ASN A 174 -1.41 6.00 -28.20
C ASN A 174 -0.38 6.68 -29.11
N TYR A 175 -0.80 7.30 -30.23
CA TYR A 175 0.09 8.11 -31.06
C TYR A 175 0.66 9.32 -30.30
N ALA A 176 -0.19 10.04 -29.56
CA ALA A 176 0.18 11.27 -28.88
C ALA A 176 1.13 11.03 -27.68
N VAL A 177 0.95 9.93 -26.95
CA VAL A 177 1.76 9.60 -25.76
C VAL A 177 3.03 8.80 -26.09
N GLY A 178 3.12 8.25 -27.29
CA GLY A 178 4.22 7.38 -27.71
C GLY A 178 5.57 8.09 -27.73
N GLU A 179 6.65 7.31 -27.60
CA GLU A 179 8.04 7.79 -27.49
C GLU A 179 8.40 8.81 -28.59
N ASN A 180 7.97 8.55 -29.83
CA ASN A 180 8.29 9.37 -31.00
C ASN A 180 7.37 10.60 -31.20
N SER A 181 6.38 10.80 -30.33
CA SER A 181 5.48 11.96 -30.41
C SER A 181 6.23 13.28 -30.27
N VAL A 182 5.69 14.36 -30.84
CA VAL A 182 6.24 15.73 -30.68
C VAL A 182 5.95 16.35 -29.32
N VAL A 183 5.05 15.74 -28.53
CA VAL A 183 4.72 16.16 -27.16
C VAL A 183 5.96 16.09 -26.27
N LYS A 184 6.15 17.14 -25.46
CA LYS A 184 7.27 17.33 -24.55
C LYS A 184 6.80 17.49 -23.11
N SER A 185 7.75 17.39 -22.18
CA SER A 185 7.55 17.75 -20.78
C SER A 185 6.87 19.13 -20.63
N GLY A 186 5.84 19.22 -19.77
CA GLY A 186 5.01 20.40 -19.56
C GLY A 186 3.82 20.55 -20.52
N ASP A 187 3.78 19.81 -21.64
CA ASP A 187 2.67 19.88 -22.61
C ASP A 187 1.39 19.19 -22.09
N THR A 188 0.26 19.55 -22.68
CA THR A 188 -1.04 18.92 -22.40
C THR A 188 -1.57 18.23 -23.65
N ILE A 189 -2.01 16.99 -23.50
CA ILE A 189 -2.76 16.21 -24.48
C ILE A 189 -4.23 16.24 -24.05
N MET A 190 -5.04 17.00 -24.77
CA MET A 190 -6.47 17.18 -24.53
C MET A 190 -7.29 16.23 -25.42
N VAL A 191 -7.86 15.20 -24.80
CA VAL A 191 -8.68 14.19 -25.48
C VAL A 191 -10.13 14.67 -25.55
N GLN A 192 -10.67 14.82 -26.76
CA GLN A 192 -12.04 15.27 -26.97
C GLN A 192 -13.06 14.15 -26.66
N PRO A 193 -14.31 14.50 -26.34
CA PRO A 193 -15.35 13.52 -26.04
C PRO A 193 -15.47 12.42 -27.09
N GLY A 194 -15.71 11.20 -26.62
CA GLY A 194 -15.85 10.02 -27.46
C GLY A 194 -15.37 8.75 -26.80
N THR A 195 -15.52 7.64 -27.53
CA THR A 195 -15.05 6.32 -27.11
C THR A 195 -13.78 5.96 -27.87
N TYR A 196 -12.74 5.59 -27.13
CA TYR A 196 -11.44 5.17 -27.64
C TYR A 196 -11.18 3.74 -27.22
N ASN A 197 -11.07 2.84 -28.20
CA ASN A 197 -10.78 1.43 -27.99
C ASN A 197 -9.30 1.19 -28.24
N GLU A 198 -8.46 1.43 -27.24
CA GLU A 198 -7.00 1.44 -27.34
C GLU A 198 -6.34 0.92 -26.05
N LEU A 199 -5.16 0.33 -26.18
CA LEU A 199 -4.20 0.21 -25.07
C LEU A 199 -3.17 1.32 -25.20
N ILE A 200 -3.11 2.19 -24.19
CA ILE A 200 -2.34 3.43 -24.18
C ILE A 200 -1.06 3.20 -23.38
N THR A 201 0.08 3.15 -24.07
CA THR A 201 1.38 2.99 -23.41
C THR A 201 2.10 4.33 -23.37
N LEU A 202 2.24 4.92 -22.19
CA LEU A 202 2.98 6.16 -21.99
C LEU A 202 4.45 5.91 -22.33
N GLY A 203 4.88 6.43 -23.48
CA GLY A 203 6.18 6.06 -24.05
C GLY A 203 7.35 6.80 -23.41
N LYS A 204 7.11 8.01 -22.91
CA LYS A 204 8.12 8.97 -22.46
C LYS A 204 7.82 9.52 -21.06
N SER A 205 8.67 10.40 -20.55
CA SER A 205 8.48 11.08 -19.26
C SER A 205 8.42 12.60 -19.43
N GLY A 206 7.77 13.27 -18.47
CA GLY A 206 8.04 14.67 -18.18
C GLY A 206 9.38 14.84 -17.45
N SER A 207 9.56 15.95 -16.74
CA SER A 207 10.75 16.16 -15.90
C SER A 207 10.49 17.17 -14.78
N SER A 208 11.36 17.19 -13.78
CA SER A 208 11.34 18.19 -12.70
C SER A 208 11.50 19.63 -13.18
N GLU A 209 12.24 19.86 -14.26
CA GLU A 209 12.54 21.20 -14.77
C GLU A 209 11.40 21.77 -15.61
N SER A 210 10.75 20.93 -16.40
CA SER A 210 9.72 21.34 -17.37
C SER A 210 8.30 20.97 -16.95
N GLY A 211 8.15 20.11 -15.95
CA GLY A 211 6.88 19.71 -15.34
C GLY A 211 6.33 18.37 -15.87
N HIS A 212 5.10 18.08 -15.51
CA HIS A 212 4.40 16.88 -15.96
C HIS A 212 3.94 17.02 -17.42
N ILE A 213 3.90 15.90 -18.14
CA ILE A 213 3.04 15.79 -19.33
C ILE A 213 1.63 15.48 -18.84
N THR A 214 0.63 16.22 -19.31
CA THR A 214 -0.76 16.04 -18.86
C THR A 214 -1.59 15.34 -19.93
N LEU A 215 -2.05 14.12 -19.67
CA LEU A 215 -3.07 13.43 -20.46
C LEU A 215 -4.43 13.70 -19.82
N LYS A 216 -5.31 14.43 -20.51
CA LYS A 216 -6.55 14.96 -19.92
C LYS A 216 -7.77 14.75 -20.81
N ALA A 217 -8.85 14.24 -20.22
CA ALA A 217 -10.16 14.18 -20.83
C ALA A 217 -10.84 15.56 -20.86
N ASN A 218 -11.46 15.90 -21.99
CA ASN A 218 -12.28 17.10 -22.15
C ASN A 218 -13.77 16.75 -22.06
N GLY A 219 -14.28 16.49 -20.86
CA GLY A 219 -15.66 16.00 -20.67
C GLY A 219 -15.73 14.48 -20.84
N ASP A 220 -16.78 13.97 -21.50
CA ASP A 220 -17.09 12.55 -21.55
C ASP A 220 -16.15 11.78 -22.50
N VAL A 221 -15.03 11.28 -21.97
CA VAL A 221 -14.08 10.41 -22.67
C VAL A 221 -14.10 9.02 -22.06
N THR A 222 -14.50 8.04 -22.86
CA THR A 222 -14.50 6.62 -22.47
C THR A 222 -13.34 5.90 -23.11
N LEU A 223 -12.53 5.22 -22.31
CA LEU A 223 -11.49 4.32 -22.76
C LEU A 223 -11.94 2.88 -22.52
N SER A 224 -11.84 2.03 -23.54
CA SER A 224 -12.17 0.60 -23.44
C SER A 224 -11.00 -0.26 -23.90
N ASP A 225 -10.88 -1.43 -23.29
CA ASP A 225 -9.92 -2.45 -23.68
C ASP A 225 -10.34 -3.14 -24.99
N PRO A 226 -9.48 -3.17 -26.03
CA PRO A 226 -9.75 -3.88 -27.28
C PRO A 226 -9.94 -5.40 -27.14
N ASP A 227 -9.30 -6.03 -26.15
CA ASP A 227 -9.49 -7.43 -25.81
C ASP A 227 -9.83 -7.56 -24.32
N PRO A 228 -11.08 -7.26 -23.95
CA PRO A 228 -11.47 -7.16 -22.56
C PRO A 228 -11.51 -8.55 -21.89
N VAL A 229 -11.15 -9.65 -22.56
CA VAL A 229 -11.22 -11.01 -22.02
C VAL A 229 -9.84 -11.64 -21.86
N ASN A 230 -8.89 -11.42 -22.79
CA ASN A 230 -7.64 -12.18 -22.84
C ASN A 230 -6.37 -11.36 -22.58
N GLY A 231 -6.45 -10.29 -21.79
CA GLY A 231 -5.28 -9.50 -21.41
C GLY A 231 -4.30 -10.23 -20.49
N GLY A 232 -3.12 -9.63 -20.34
CA GLY A 232 -2.03 -10.17 -19.55
C GLY A 232 -1.90 -9.56 -18.16
N PHE A 233 -1.20 -10.28 -17.28
CA PHE A 233 -0.67 -9.70 -16.04
C PHE A 233 0.09 -8.40 -16.36
N ARG A 234 -0.07 -7.37 -15.51
CA ARG A 234 0.50 -6.02 -15.66
C ARG A 234 -0.14 -5.10 -16.71
N GLU A 235 -1.09 -5.59 -17.51
CA GLU A 235 -1.71 -4.79 -18.57
C GLU A 235 -2.75 -3.79 -18.05
N GLY A 236 -2.61 -2.51 -18.41
CA GLY A 236 -3.64 -1.50 -18.17
C GLY A 236 -4.12 -0.89 -19.48
N VAL A 237 -5.37 -0.41 -19.52
CA VAL A 237 -5.83 0.43 -20.63
C VAL A 237 -4.97 1.69 -20.74
N ILE A 238 -4.59 2.29 -19.61
CA ILE A 238 -3.46 3.22 -19.54
C ILE A 238 -2.33 2.53 -18.79
N GLN A 239 -1.13 2.50 -19.37
CA GLN A 239 0.01 1.83 -18.76
C GLN A 239 1.35 2.50 -19.02
N SER A 240 2.32 2.24 -18.13
CA SER A 240 3.71 2.66 -18.31
C SER A 240 4.68 1.69 -17.64
N ALA A 241 5.93 1.67 -18.10
CA ALA A 241 7.04 1.00 -17.43
C ALA A 241 8.28 1.90 -17.42
N GLY A 242 8.82 2.20 -16.24
CA GLY A 242 10.01 3.03 -16.06
C GLY A 242 9.81 4.48 -16.51
N LYS A 243 8.61 5.03 -16.32
CA LYS A 243 8.24 6.39 -16.73
C LYS A 243 7.86 7.24 -15.54
N GLY A 244 7.88 8.56 -15.74
CA GLY A 244 7.53 9.48 -14.68
C GLY A 244 7.00 10.81 -15.17
N TYR A 245 6.58 11.66 -14.22
CA TYR A 245 6.09 13.01 -14.48
C TYR A 245 4.91 13.04 -15.45
N TRP A 246 3.88 12.24 -15.17
CA TRP A 246 2.59 12.31 -15.86
C TRP A 246 1.46 12.74 -14.94
N VAL A 247 0.50 13.47 -15.50
CA VAL A 247 -0.85 13.64 -14.95
C VAL A 247 -1.82 12.88 -15.85
N ILE A 248 -2.62 11.98 -15.28
CA ILE A 248 -3.70 11.25 -15.95
C ILE A 248 -5.02 11.73 -15.36
N ASP A 249 -5.80 12.50 -16.12
CA ASP A 249 -6.91 13.31 -15.59
C ASP A 249 -8.25 13.10 -16.34
N GLY A 250 -9.26 12.63 -15.61
CA GLY A 250 -10.67 12.77 -16.02
C GLY A 250 -11.27 11.67 -16.89
N PHE A 251 -10.61 10.51 -17.05
CA PHE A 251 -11.10 9.44 -17.95
C PHE A 251 -12.10 8.51 -17.29
N HIS A 252 -13.13 8.10 -18.03
CA HIS A 252 -13.89 6.89 -17.70
C HIS A 252 -13.23 5.70 -18.41
N ILE A 253 -12.80 4.68 -17.66
CA ILE A 253 -12.09 3.51 -18.16
C ILE A 253 -12.91 2.29 -17.81
N GLU A 254 -13.39 1.56 -18.81
CA GLU A 254 -14.34 0.47 -18.57
C GLU A 254 -13.99 -0.83 -19.28
N ASN A 255 -14.50 -1.92 -18.70
CA ASN A 255 -14.48 -3.25 -19.29
C ASN A 255 -13.05 -3.68 -19.65
N THR A 256 -12.16 -3.70 -18.66
CA THR A 256 -10.75 -4.07 -18.88
C THR A 256 -10.50 -5.53 -18.54
N SER A 257 -9.59 -6.17 -19.27
CA SER A 257 -9.18 -7.55 -19.05
C SER A 257 -8.35 -7.74 -17.78
N TRP A 258 -7.51 -6.74 -17.45
CA TRP A 258 -6.73 -6.71 -16.22
C TRP A 258 -6.94 -5.38 -15.47
N ALA A 259 -6.02 -4.42 -15.53
CA ALA A 259 -6.16 -3.16 -14.81
C ALA A 259 -6.84 -2.05 -15.63
N GLY A 260 -7.44 -1.06 -14.97
CA GLY A 260 -7.79 0.20 -15.62
C GLY A 260 -6.55 1.03 -15.94
N ILE A 261 -5.77 1.31 -14.90
CA ILE A 261 -4.50 2.04 -14.97
C ILE A 261 -3.41 1.20 -14.29
N SER A 262 -2.30 0.95 -15.00
CA SER A 262 -1.18 0.13 -14.53
C SER A 262 0.16 0.87 -14.70
N LEU A 263 0.71 1.39 -13.61
CA LEU A 263 1.96 2.16 -13.64
C LEU A 263 3.09 1.34 -13.03
N ARG A 264 4.13 1.06 -13.82
CA ARG A 264 5.25 0.22 -13.41
C ARG A 264 6.55 0.99 -13.32
N ASP A 265 7.30 0.77 -12.24
CA ASP A 265 8.54 1.50 -11.92
C ASP A 265 8.34 3.02 -12.12
N ALA A 266 7.32 3.55 -11.46
CA ALA A 266 6.77 4.88 -11.74
C ALA A 266 7.40 5.96 -10.84
N ASP A 267 7.69 7.13 -11.39
CA ASP A 267 8.21 8.27 -10.62
C ASP A 267 7.36 9.53 -10.82
N ASN A 268 6.93 10.17 -9.73
CA ASN A 268 6.27 11.48 -9.78
C ASN A 268 5.00 11.48 -10.66
N MET A 269 4.11 10.51 -10.44
CA MET A 269 2.86 10.37 -11.19
C MET A 269 1.66 10.92 -10.41
N ILE A 270 0.71 11.53 -11.13
CA ILE A 270 -0.57 11.96 -10.59
C ILE A 270 -1.70 11.30 -11.39
N VAL A 271 -2.50 10.49 -10.73
CA VAL A 271 -3.70 9.86 -11.28
C VAL A 271 -4.90 10.51 -10.62
N GLN A 272 -5.70 11.28 -11.37
CA GLN A 272 -6.78 12.07 -10.77
C GLN A 272 -8.08 12.11 -11.57
N ASN A 273 -9.20 12.25 -10.85
CA ASN A 273 -10.54 12.44 -11.42
C ASN A 273 -10.97 11.34 -12.41
N ASN A 274 -10.32 10.17 -12.38
CA ASN A 274 -10.66 9.07 -13.28
C ASN A 274 -11.75 8.20 -12.65
N HIS A 275 -12.54 7.52 -13.49
CA HIS A 275 -13.50 6.52 -13.07
C HIS A 275 -13.18 5.20 -13.76
N THR A 276 -12.68 4.24 -13.00
CA THR A 276 -12.51 2.86 -13.50
C THR A 276 -13.74 2.04 -13.14
N TYR A 277 -14.27 1.30 -14.11
CA TYR A 277 -15.49 0.53 -13.95
C TYR A 277 -15.34 -0.88 -14.54
N ASN A 278 -15.69 -1.90 -13.77
CA ASN A 278 -15.77 -3.28 -14.27
C ASN A 278 -14.44 -3.75 -14.86
N THR A 279 -13.41 -3.91 -14.01
CA THR A 279 -12.06 -4.35 -14.40
C THR A 279 -11.82 -5.82 -14.04
N GLY A 280 -10.85 -6.47 -14.70
CA GLY A 280 -10.46 -7.85 -14.41
C GLY A 280 -9.52 -8.02 -13.22
N SER A 281 -8.79 -6.96 -12.86
CA SER A 281 -7.94 -6.84 -11.67
C SER A 281 -8.20 -5.47 -11.02
N SER A 282 -7.18 -4.77 -10.52
CA SER A 282 -7.31 -3.43 -9.96
C SER A 282 -7.95 -2.43 -10.92
N GLY A 283 -8.70 -1.47 -10.40
CA GLY A 283 -9.00 -0.25 -11.14
C GLY A 283 -7.71 0.52 -11.42
N ILE A 284 -6.91 0.73 -10.37
CA ILE A 284 -5.64 1.46 -10.42
C ILE A 284 -4.59 0.66 -9.65
N ILE A 285 -3.43 0.44 -10.28
CA ILE A 285 -2.30 -0.22 -9.62
C ILE A 285 -0.98 0.45 -9.98
N VAL A 286 -0.16 0.68 -8.96
CA VAL A 286 1.27 0.97 -9.10
C VAL A 286 2.05 -0.24 -8.59
N MET A 287 3.05 -0.70 -9.34
CA MET A 287 3.82 -1.88 -8.98
C MET A 287 5.22 -1.92 -9.62
N PRO A 288 6.07 -2.87 -9.23
CA PRO A 288 7.30 -3.16 -9.96
C PRO A 288 7.10 -3.77 -11.36
N ASP A 289 7.89 -3.33 -12.35
CA ASP A 289 7.92 -3.95 -13.68
C ASP A 289 8.64 -5.31 -13.67
N SER A 290 9.50 -5.55 -12.69
CA SER A 290 10.14 -6.85 -12.44
C SER A 290 9.77 -7.37 -11.05
N TYR A 291 9.62 -8.68 -10.92
CA TYR A 291 9.37 -9.29 -9.62
C TYR A 291 10.70 -9.46 -8.88
N PHE A 292 10.75 -9.06 -7.61
CA PHE A 292 11.92 -9.21 -6.75
C PHE A 292 11.61 -10.22 -5.63
N GLU A 293 12.62 -10.92 -5.12
CA GLU A 293 12.45 -11.87 -4.00
C GLU A 293 12.44 -11.16 -2.63
N GLY A 294 11.95 -9.93 -2.57
CA GLY A 294 11.86 -9.10 -1.37
C GLY A 294 12.93 -8.02 -1.20
N GLY A 295 12.83 -7.30 -0.08
CA GLY A 295 13.74 -6.24 0.33
C GLY A 295 13.61 -4.94 -0.46
N GLU A 296 14.64 -4.09 -0.37
CA GLU A 296 14.66 -2.74 -0.97
C GLU A 296 14.46 -2.73 -2.49
N ALA A 297 14.77 -3.84 -3.19
CA ALA A 297 14.59 -3.95 -4.62
C ALA A 297 13.09 -3.96 -5.05
N GLU A 298 12.18 -4.34 -4.15
CA GLU A 298 10.73 -4.25 -4.40
C GLU A 298 10.24 -2.80 -4.50
N VAL A 299 11.00 -1.82 -4.01
CA VAL A 299 10.57 -0.42 -3.97
C VAL A 299 11.10 0.34 -5.17
N THR A 300 10.39 0.19 -6.28
CA THR A 300 10.80 0.72 -7.58
C THR A 300 10.15 2.05 -7.94
N SER A 301 9.06 2.41 -7.25
CA SER A 301 8.26 3.59 -7.57
C SER A 301 8.37 4.67 -6.49
N LYS A 302 8.21 5.94 -6.88
CA LYS A 302 8.36 7.08 -5.98
C LYS A 302 7.38 8.21 -6.27
N ASN A 303 6.99 8.94 -5.22
CA ASN A 303 6.19 10.16 -5.32
C ASN A 303 4.89 9.99 -6.13
N ILE A 304 4.02 9.09 -5.71
CA ILE A 304 2.78 8.76 -6.43
C ILE A 304 1.58 9.42 -5.76
N LYS A 305 0.71 10.05 -6.55
CA LYS A 305 -0.56 10.60 -6.09
C LYS A 305 -1.73 9.95 -6.81
N VAL A 306 -2.69 9.42 -6.07
CA VAL A 306 -3.95 8.86 -6.58
C VAL A 306 -5.10 9.61 -5.92
N LEU A 307 -5.66 10.60 -6.62
CA LEU A 307 -6.52 11.63 -6.06
C LEU A 307 -7.89 11.71 -6.72
N ASN A 308 -8.97 11.78 -5.94
CA ASN A 308 -10.31 12.06 -6.48
C ASN A 308 -10.80 11.06 -7.55
N ASN A 309 -10.32 9.81 -7.53
CA ASN A 309 -10.75 8.79 -8.48
C ASN A 309 -11.96 8.02 -7.94
N THR A 310 -12.77 7.48 -8.85
CA THR A 310 -13.74 6.44 -8.54
C THR A 310 -13.23 5.11 -9.06
N VAL A 311 -13.10 4.11 -8.19
CA VAL A 311 -12.81 2.72 -8.54
C VAL A 311 -14.06 1.90 -8.22
N GLU A 312 -14.69 1.36 -9.24
CA GLU A 312 -15.97 0.68 -9.11
C GLU A 312 -15.96 -0.69 -9.76
N LYS A 313 -16.40 -1.72 -9.03
CA LYS A 313 -16.45 -3.10 -9.54
C LYS A 313 -15.09 -3.58 -10.05
N ALA A 314 -14.03 -3.26 -9.32
CA ALA A 314 -12.74 -3.87 -9.59
C ALA A 314 -12.82 -5.39 -9.39
N ASN A 315 -11.98 -6.14 -10.12
CA ASN A 315 -11.90 -7.61 -10.10
C ASN A 315 -13.16 -8.37 -10.55
N SER A 316 -14.26 -7.66 -10.82
CA SER A 316 -15.58 -8.26 -11.08
C SER A 316 -15.65 -9.08 -12.37
N ARG A 317 -14.72 -8.86 -13.30
CA ARG A 317 -14.64 -9.59 -14.57
C ARG A 317 -13.76 -10.83 -14.49
N TRP A 318 -13.02 -11.00 -13.41
CA TRP A 318 -12.21 -12.18 -13.20
C TRP A 318 -13.10 -13.41 -13.02
N GLN A 319 -12.82 -14.46 -13.79
CA GLN A 319 -13.62 -15.69 -13.81
C GLN A 319 -12.98 -16.87 -13.05
N GLY A 320 -11.87 -16.64 -12.35
CA GLY A 320 -11.21 -17.67 -11.55
C GLY A 320 -10.07 -18.41 -12.27
N GLY A 321 -8.89 -18.37 -11.64
CA GLY A 321 -7.93 -19.46 -11.50
C GLY A 321 -7.80 -19.73 -9.99
N GLY A 322 -7.54 -20.97 -9.56
CA GLY A 322 -7.66 -21.36 -8.14
C GLY A 322 -6.94 -20.40 -7.20
N GLY A 323 -7.69 -19.72 -6.34
CA GLY A 323 -7.16 -18.68 -5.46
C GLY A 323 -6.29 -19.24 -4.35
N ASP A 324 -5.63 -18.32 -3.64
CA ASP A 324 -4.83 -18.47 -2.42
C ASP A 324 -4.20 -19.85 -2.15
N ASN A 325 -2.87 -19.82 -2.20
CA ASN A 325 -1.93 -20.90 -1.90
C ASN A 325 -1.73 -22.01 -2.94
N SER A 326 -2.17 -21.83 -4.19
CA SER A 326 -1.61 -22.58 -5.31
C SER A 326 -0.84 -21.66 -6.25
N ILE A 327 0.36 -22.10 -6.62
CA ILE A 327 1.36 -21.48 -7.51
C ILE A 327 0.83 -21.11 -8.94
N TYR A 328 -0.48 -21.09 -9.18
CA TYR A 328 -1.07 -20.71 -10.48
C TYR A 328 -2.38 -19.91 -10.34
N ASP A 329 -2.28 -18.64 -9.97
CA ASP A 329 -3.12 -17.59 -10.56
C ASP A 329 -2.44 -17.15 -11.87
N PRO A 330 -2.91 -17.61 -13.05
CA PRO A 330 -2.21 -17.32 -14.30
C PRO A 330 -2.28 -15.84 -14.72
N LEU A 331 -3.15 -15.03 -14.11
CA LEU A 331 -3.34 -13.61 -14.44
C LEU A 331 -3.05 -12.64 -13.28
N GLY A 332 -3.00 -13.12 -12.04
CA GLY A 332 -2.59 -12.34 -10.86
C GLY A 332 -3.61 -11.26 -10.47
N THR A 333 -4.80 -11.66 -10.02
CA THR A 333 -5.78 -10.72 -9.45
C THR A 333 -5.22 -9.96 -8.25
N GLN A 334 -5.40 -8.65 -8.26
CA GLN A 334 -4.93 -7.71 -7.23
C GLN A 334 -6.12 -7.05 -6.52
N GLU A 335 -5.87 -6.05 -5.70
CA GLU A 335 -6.85 -5.31 -4.92
C GLU A 335 -7.53 -4.23 -5.78
N SER A 336 -8.60 -3.57 -5.30
CA SER A 336 -9.30 -2.59 -6.12
C SER A 336 -8.40 -1.40 -6.49
N LEU A 337 -7.61 -0.92 -5.54
CA LEU A 337 -6.59 0.11 -5.70
C LEU A 337 -5.32 -0.34 -4.96
N SER A 338 -4.23 -0.54 -5.68
CA SER A 338 -2.99 -1.09 -5.10
C SER A 338 -1.80 -0.13 -5.25
N ILE A 339 -1.06 0.04 -4.16
CA ILE A 339 0.20 0.79 -4.08
C ILE A 339 1.29 -0.20 -3.64
N TRP A 340 1.96 -0.82 -4.62
CA TRP A 340 3.01 -1.80 -4.40
C TRP A 340 4.39 -1.18 -4.63
N GLY A 341 5.22 -1.16 -3.57
CA GLY A 341 6.63 -0.81 -3.68
C GLY A 341 6.86 0.66 -3.97
N VAL A 342 6.17 1.54 -3.22
CA VAL A 342 6.21 2.99 -3.44
C VAL A 342 6.81 3.73 -2.25
N ASP A 343 7.89 4.49 -2.48
CA ASP A 343 8.44 5.44 -1.50
C ASP A 343 7.89 6.86 -1.77
N GLY A 344 7.02 7.33 -0.88
CA GLY A 344 6.30 8.59 -1.06
C GLY A 344 5.01 8.38 -1.84
N PHE A 345 3.87 8.35 -1.15
CA PHE A 345 2.56 8.26 -1.79
C PHE A 345 1.45 9.05 -1.08
N GLU A 346 0.43 9.43 -1.83
CA GLU A 346 -0.80 10.06 -1.33
C GLU A 346 -2.00 9.42 -2.05
N VAL A 347 -2.81 8.66 -1.33
CA VAL A 347 -4.06 8.08 -1.82
C VAL A 347 -5.20 8.81 -1.14
N ALA A 348 -5.81 9.78 -1.84
CA ALA A 348 -6.75 10.68 -1.20
C ALA A 348 -8.02 10.98 -1.97
N ASN A 349 -9.11 11.21 -1.24
CA ASN A 349 -10.41 11.62 -1.79
C ASN A 349 -10.99 10.64 -2.84
N ASN A 350 -10.58 9.36 -2.82
CA ASN A 350 -11.07 8.38 -3.76
C ASN A 350 -12.37 7.72 -3.24
N VAL A 351 -13.24 7.33 -4.16
CA VAL A 351 -14.37 6.45 -3.90
C VAL A 351 -14.00 5.06 -4.41
N VAL A 352 -13.85 4.09 -3.51
CA VAL A 352 -13.53 2.70 -3.88
C VAL A 352 -14.71 1.82 -3.47
N LYS A 353 -15.44 1.31 -4.46
CA LYS A 353 -16.73 0.64 -4.22
C LYS A 353 -16.95 -0.65 -5.02
N GLU A 354 -17.67 -1.58 -4.40
CA GLU A 354 -18.18 -2.80 -5.05
C GLU A 354 -17.08 -3.70 -5.64
N GLY A 355 -15.86 -3.64 -5.10
CA GLY A 355 -14.77 -4.53 -5.46
C GLY A 355 -14.98 -5.93 -4.89
N THR A 356 -14.48 -6.96 -5.58
CA THR A 356 -14.65 -8.35 -5.11
C THR A 356 -13.54 -8.83 -4.18
N ARG A 357 -12.47 -8.04 -4.05
CA ARG A 357 -11.28 -8.24 -3.21
C ARG A 357 -11.12 -7.07 -2.23
N GLU A 358 -9.93 -6.90 -1.66
CA GLU A 358 -9.52 -5.76 -0.84
C GLU A 358 -9.82 -4.42 -1.56
N GLY A 359 -10.06 -3.37 -0.78
CA GLY A 359 -10.33 -2.04 -1.32
C GLY A 359 -9.07 -1.29 -1.73
N ILE A 360 -8.41 -0.69 -0.75
CA ILE A 360 -7.14 0.03 -0.92
C ILE A 360 -6.05 -0.80 -0.24
N ASP A 361 -5.00 -1.14 -0.97
CA ASP A 361 -3.89 -1.93 -0.43
C ASP A 361 -2.55 -1.20 -0.61
N ILE A 362 -1.86 -1.00 0.51
CA ILE A 362 -0.54 -0.38 0.59
C ILE A 362 0.45 -1.49 0.93
N LYS A 363 1.21 -1.90 -0.08
CA LYS A 363 1.90 -3.18 -0.02
C LYS A 363 3.37 -3.21 -0.37
N THR A 364 4.02 -4.23 0.19
CA THR A 364 5.32 -4.73 -0.27
C THR A 364 6.36 -3.61 -0.38
N GLY A 365 6.73 -3.03 0.76
CA GLY A 365 7.76 -2.00 0.88
C GLY A 365 7.27 -0.57 0.70
N SER A 366 5.97 -0.38 0.49
CA SER A 366 5.38 0.96 0.39
C SER A 366 5.53 1.72 1.71
N ARG A 367 5.99 2.97 1.63
CA ARG A 367 6.41 3.75 2.80
C ARG A 367 6.37 5.25 2.58
N ASN A 368 6.46 6.01 3.67
CA ASN A 368 6.48 7.47 3.66
C ASN A 368 5.26 8.07 2.95
N GLY A 369 4.06 7.59 3.28
CA GLY A 369 2.86 7.95 2.54
C GLY A 369 1.61 8.08 3.40
N SER A 370 0.51 8.43 2.73
CA SER A 370 -0.77 8.65 3.40
C SER A 370 -1.96 8.12 2.59
N VAL A 371 -2.97 7.65 3.32
CA VAL A 371 -4.26 7.17 2.81
C VAL A 371 -5.34 7.93 3.55
N HIS A 372 -5.98 8.90 2.88
CA HIS A 372 -6.90 9.79 3.60
C HIS A 372 -8.10 10.31 2.82
N ASP A 373 -9.14 10.69 3.55
CA ASP A 373 -10.38 11.24 2.98
C ASP A 373 -11.03 10.31 1.93
N ASN A 374 -10.71 9.01 1.92
CA ASN A 374 -11.31 8.06 0.99
C ASN A 374 -12.65 7.55 1.52
N TYR A 375 -13.55 7.22 0.60
CA TYR A 375 -14.80 6.53 0.89
C TYR A 375 -14.72 5.10 0.33
N VAL A 376 -14.58 4.11 1.21
CA VAL A 376 -14.37 2.70 0.84
C VAL A 376 -15.57 1.86 1.29
N THR A 377 -16.28 1.25 0.33
CA THR A 377 -17.52 0.51 0.63
C THR A 377 -17.77 -0.69 -0.26
N GLY A 378 -18.54 -1.67 0.23
CA GLY A 378 -18.98 -2.82 -0.57
C GLY A 378 -17.82 -3.66 -1.13
N GLN A 379 -16.66 -3.64 -0.46
CA GLN A 379 -15.50 -4.45 -0.83
C GLN A 379 -15.68 -5.91 -0.43
N ALA A 380 -14.79 -6.76 -0.94
CA ALA A 380 -14.75 -8.19 -0.67
C ALA A 380 -16.07 -8.92 -0.97
N SER A 381 -16.84 -8.49 -1.99
CA SER A 381 -18.21 -8.97 -2.22
C SER A 381 -18.34 -10.46 -2.57
N ILE A 382 -17.23 -11.13 -2.94
CA ILE A 382 -17.20 -12.58 -3.18
C ILE A 382 -16.89 -13.37 -1.89
N SER A 383 -16.42 -12.69 -0.84
CA SER A 383 -16.08 -13.28 0.46
C SER A 383 -17.23 -13.18 1.46
N GLY A 384 -18.15 -14.14 1.41
CA GLY A 384 -19.33 -14.19 2.28
C GLY A 384 -19.65 -15.57 2.87
N THR A 385 -18.71 -16.52 2.86
CA THR A 385 -18.89 -17.83 3.52
C THR A 385 -17.56 -18.34 4.08
N TYR A 386 -17.59 -19.22 5.09
CA TYR A 386 -16.42 -19.94 5.62
C TYR A 386 -15.60 -20.69 4.54
N GLN A 387 -16.17 -20.88 3.34
CA GLN A 387 -15.53 -21.53 2.18
C GLN A 387 -15.33 -20.58 0.98
N GLY A 388 -15.76 -19.32 1.10
CA GLY A 388 -15.77 -18.33 0.02
C GLY A 388 -14.56 -17.42 0.14
N TYR A 389 -13.47 -17.83 -0.52
CA TYR A 389 -12.39 -16.99 -1.08
C TYR A 389 -12.15 -15.61 -0.44
N GLN A 390 -11.01 -15.46 0.25
CA GLN A 390 -10.06 -14.33 0.19
C GLN A 390 -10.65 -12.91 0.04
N GLY A 391 -11.59 -12.52 0.90
CA GLY A 391 -11.92 -11.10 1.02
C GLY A 391 -11.04 -10.50 2.08
N GLY A 392 -9.97 -9.81 1.68
CA GLY A 392 -9.23 -9.01 2.63
C GLY A 392 -9.92 -7.68 2.93
N PRO A 393 -9.25 -6.84 3.72
CA PRO A 393 -9.84 -5.67 4.33
C PRO A 393 -10.18 -4.58 3.31
N ALA A 394 -11.04 -3.65 3.72
CA ALA A 394 -11.36 -2.48 2.92
C ALA A 394 -10.13 -1.56 2.74
N ILE A 395 -9.32 -1.38 3.79
CA ILE A 395 -8.00 -0.75 3.71
C ILE A 395 -6.98 -1.70 4.33
N TYR A 396 -5.98 -2.10 3.55
CA TYR A 396 -4.89 -2.95 3.99
C TYR A 396 -3.56 -2.21 3.96
N ILE A 397 -2.81 -2.35 5.05
CA ILE A 397 -1.39 -1.97 5.10
C ILE A 397 -0.61 -3.25 5.35
N ASP A 398 0.10 -3.74 4.33
CA ASP A 398 0.94 -4.91 4.43
C ASP A 398 2.39 -4.67 3.98
N GLY A 399 3.32 -5.40 4.58
CA GLY A 399 4.72 -5.34 4.17
C GLY A 399 5.15 -6.56 3.36
N ASN A 400 4.54 -7.73 3.57
CA ASN A 400 4.76 -8.91 2.71
C ASN A 400 6.26 -9.20 2.60
N ARG A 401 6.88 -9.03 1.42
CA ARG A 401 8.32 -9.29 1.22
C ARG A 401 9.24 -8.08 1.44
N SER A 402 8.73 -6.89 1.78
CA SER A 402 9.56 -5.70 1.98
C SER A 402 8.95 -4.74 3.01
N ALA A 403 9.78 -4.17 3.87
CA ALA A 403 9.30 -3.42 5.04
C ALA A 403 8.47 -2.18 4.65
N SER A 404 7.23 -2.12 5.14
CA SER A 404 6.33 -0.97 4.97
C SER A 404 6.33 -0.12 6.24
N PHE A 405 6.55 1.19 6.14
CA PHE A 405 6.61 2.04 7.32
C PHE A 405 6.34 3.52 7.09
N ASN A 406 6.10 4.26 8.18
CA ASN A 406 5.80 5.70 8.17
C ASN A 406 4.58 6.00 7.28
N ILE A 407 3.43 5.45 7.68
CA ILE A 407 2.18 5.51 6.92
C ILE A 407 1.06 6.09 7.78
N ASP A 408 0.37 7.10 7.24
CA ASP A 408 -0.80 7.71 7.86
C ASP A 408 -2.08 7.25 7.20
N VAL A 409 -3.03 6.74 7.99
CA VAL A 409 -4.36 6.35 7.54
C VAL A 409 -5.38 7.19 8.29
N TYR A 410 -5.93 8.23 7.64
CA TYR A 410 -6.75 9.20 8.37
C TYR A 410 -7.93 9.78 7.62
N ASN A 411 -8.93 10.26 8.36
CA ASN A 411 -10.15 10.86 7.81
C ASN A 411 -10.90 9.97 6.79
N ASN A 412 -10.62 8.67 6.71
CA ASN A 412 -11.34 7.80 5.78
C ASN A 412 -12.73 7.46 6.34
N VAL A 413 -13.63 7.14 5.43
CA VAL A 413 -14.94 6.55 5.75
C VAL A 413 -14.95 5.14 5.17
N VAL A 414 -14.96 4.14 6.05
CA VAL A 414 -14.83 2.72 5.70
C VAL A 414 -16.09 1.98 6.15
N THR A 415 -16.92 1.54 5.21
CA THR A 415 -18.27 1.06 5.56
C THR A 415 -18.88 0.01 4.67
N GLY A 416 -19.71 -0.86 5.26
CA GLY A 416 -20.54 -1.80 4.50
C GLY A 416 -19.72 -2.79 3.68
N ASN A 417 -18.49 -3.07 4.12
CA ASN A 417 -17.61 -4.03 3.49
C ASN A 417 -17.93 -5.43 4.01
N THR A 418 -17.79 -6.44 3.16
CA THR A 418 -18.19 -7.81 3.51
C THR A 418 -17.27 -8.41 4.57
N ALA A 419 -16.00 -7.99 4.60
CA ALA A 419 -14.97 -8.47 5.53
C ALA A 419 -14.56 -7.35 6.53
N ASP A 420 -13.27 -7.20 6.77
CA ASP A 420 -12.72 -6.26 7.75
C ASP A 420 -12.63 -4.82 7.21
N GLY A 421 -12.58 -3.84 8.12
CA GLY A 421 -12.44 -2.42 7.84
C GLY A 421 -10.99 -2.06 7.50
N ILE A 422 -10.23 -1.62 8.51
CA ILE A 422 -8.81 -1.24 8.38
C ILE A 422 -7.96 -2.31 9.05
N VAL A 423 -7.01 -2.90 8.33
CA VAL A 423 -6.11 -3.92 8.87
C VAL A 423 -4.67 -3.55 8.58
N ILE A 424 -3.82 -3.72 9.59
CA ILE A 424 -2.36 -3.59 9.50
C ILE A 424 -1.79 -4.96 9.82
N ALA A 425 -1.14 -5.58 8.85
CA ALA A 425 -0.58 -6.92 9.03
C ALA A 425 0.69 -7.10 8.19
N ASP A 426 1.37 -8.20 8.42
CA ASP A 426 2.32 -8.74 7.47
C ASP A 426 2.00 -10.21 7.22
N GLU A 427 2.17 -10.62 5.97
CA GLU A 427 1.85 -11.96 5.49
C GLU A 427 3.08 -12.86 5.38
N VAL A 428 4.30 -12.28 5.38
CA VAL A 428 5.54 -13.04 5.19
C VAL A 428 6.54 -12.72 6.31
N PRO A 429 6.58 -13.59 7.34
CA PRO A 429 7.43 -13.37 8.50
C PRO A 429 8.90 -13.10 8.16
N GLU A 430 9.48 -12.15 8.89
CA GLU A 430 10.91 -11.78 8.83
C GLU A 430 11.36 -11.20 7.48
N GLN A 431 10.44 -10.77 6.61
CA GLN A 431 10.77 -10.13 5.32
C GLN A 431 10.24 -8.70 5.21
N GLY A 432 8.93 -8.51 5.38
CA GLY A 432 8.26 -7.24 5.22
C GLY A 432 7.54 -6.80 6.48
N ASP A 433 8.27 -6.68 7.59
CA ASP A 433 7.71 -6.12 8.81
C ASP A 433 7.03 -4.77 8.56
N VAL A 434 5.88 -4.54 9.20
CA VAL A 434 5.18 -3.25 9.15
C VAL A 434 5.46 -2.45 10.40
N SER A 435 5.80 -1.16 10.26
CA SER A 435 6.01 -0.32 11.44
C SER A 435 5.70 1.15 11.27
N ASP A 436 5.54 1.87 12.37
CA ASP A 436 5.35 3.33 12.37
C ASP A 436 4.10 3.71 11.54
N VAL A 437 2.95 3.13 11.93
CA VAL A 437 1.65 3.35 11.27
C VAL A 437 0.73 4.13 12.21
N ARG A 438 0.12 5.20 11.70
CA ARG A 438 -0.83 6.04 12.46
C ARG A 438 -2.20 5.96 11.82
N VAL A 439 -3.20 5.52 12.57
CA VAL A 439 -4.60 5.40 12.15
C VAL A 439 -5.44 6.36 12.98
N TYR A 440 -5.93 7.45 12.37
CA TYR A 440 -6.61 8.50 13.12
C TYR A 440 -7.76 9.19 12.42
N ASN A 441 -8.72 9.71 13.19
CA ASN A 441 -9.89 10.44 12.69
C ASN A 441 -10.73 9.67 11.64
N ASN A 442 -10.62 8.35 11.57
CA ASN A 442 -11.42 7.55 10.63
C ASN A 442 -12.81 7.28 11.19
N ILE A 443 -13.78 7.16 10.28
CA ILE A 443 -15.13 6.67 10.57
C ILE A 443 -15.24 5.26 9.98
N VAL A 444 -15.29 4.25 10.84
CA VAL A 444 -15.29 2.84 10.42
C VAL A 444 -16.55 2.17 10.92
N TYR A 445 -17.47 1.79 10.03
CA TYR A 445 -18.78 1.30 10.48
C TYR A 445 -19.48 0.30 9.59
N GLY A 446 -20.24 -0.61 10.20
CA GLY A 446 -21.08 -1.56 9.44
C GLY A 446 -20.28 -2.58 8.62
N ASN A 447 -19.03 -2.89 9.02
CA ASN A 447 -18.21 -3.87 8.32
C ASN A 447 -18.40 -5.28 8.89
N GLY A 448 -18.38 -6.25 7.98
CA GLY A 448 -18.51 -7.67 8.27
C GLY A 448 -19.94 -8.16 8.40
N GLN A 449 -20.06 -9.48 8.56
CA GLN A 449 -21.33 -10.15 8.83
C GLN A 449 -21.16 -11.16 9.97
N GLN A 450 -21.85 -10.92 11.08
CA GLN A 450 -21.77 -11.78 12.26
C GLN A 450 -22.17 -13.22 11.94
N GLY A 451 -21.36 -14.16 12.43
CA GLY A 451 -21.52 -15.59 12.16
C GLY A 451 -21.01 -16.03 10.78
N VAL A 452 -20.53 -15.10 9.96
CA VAL A 452 -19.91 -15.38 8.66
C VAL A 452 -18.42 -15.07 8.68
N ASN A 453 -18.04 -13.86 9.14
CA ASN A 453 -16.65 -13.40 9.18
C ASN A 453 -16.37 -12.53 10.41
N PRO A 454 -15.08 -12.22 10.69
CA PRO A 454 -14.69 -11.46 11.88
C PRO A 454 -15.20 -10.02 11.90
N GLY A 455 -15.30 -9.35 10.74
CA GLY A 455 -15.80 -7.98 10.61
C GLY A 455 -15.13 -7.00 11.56
N GLN A 456 -13.81 -7.02 11.60
CA GLN A 456 -12.98 -6.17 12.46
C GLN A 456 -13.07 -4.73 11.98
N GLY A 457 -13.38 -3.78 12.87
CA GLY A 457 -13.31 -2.35 12.55
C GLY A 457 -11.87 -1.94 12.23
N ILE A 458 -11.01 -2.00 13.24
CA ILE A 458 -9.56 -1.73 13.08
C ILE A 458 -8.76 -2.89 13.69
N ALA A 459 -7.80 -3.45 12.94
CA ALA A 459 -7.00 -4.58 13.41
C ALA A 459 -5.51 -4.43 13.19
N VAL A 460 -4.74 -5.03 14.10
CA VAL A 460 -3.28 -5.16 14.04
C VAL A 460 -2.89 -6.62 14.25
N SER A 461 -2.10 -7.16 13.32
CA SER A 461 -1.70 -8.57 13.28
C SER A 461 -0.20 -8.77 13.55
N SER A 462 0.30 -9.97 13.27
CA SER A 462 1.70 -10.39 13.44
C SER A 462 2.70 -9.55 12.62
N ASN A 463 3.94 -9.46 13.11
CA ASN A 463 5.06 -8.71 12.53
C ASN A 463 4.78 -7.21 12.31
N VAL A 464 3.96 -6.64 13.19
CA VAL A 464 3.65 -5.21 13.21
C VAL A 464 4.17 -4.59 14.50
N ARG A 465 4.78 -3.40 14.42
CA ARG A 465 5.18 -2.64 15.62
C ARG A 465 4.97 -1.14 15.49
N ASN A 466 4.92 -0.42 16.60
CA ASN A 466 4.77 1.04 16.63
C ASN A 466 3.52 1.50 15.86
N VAL A 467 2.35 1.14 16.37
CA VAL A 467 1.07 1.55 15.78
C VAL A 467 0.30 2.43 16.74
N GLU A 468 -0.20 3.55 16.23
CA GLU A 468 -1.06 4.47 16.96
C GLU A 468 -2.46 4.47 16.33
N ILE A 469 -3.47 4.05 17.08
CA ILE A 469 -4.88 4.08 16.70
C ILE A 469 -5.53 5.15 17.58
N ILE A 470 -5.71 6.35 17.04
CA ILE A 470 -6.06 7.54 17.81
C ILE A 470 -7.30 8.24 17.26
N ASN A 471 -8.25 8.60 18.12
CA ASN A 471 -9.36 9.48 17.74
C ASN A 471 -10.20 8.96 16.54
N ASN A 472 -10.41 7.64 16.45
CA ASN A 472 -11.32 7.06 15.45
C ASN A 472 -12.73 6.88 16.04
N THR A 473 -13.74 6.92 15.18
CA THR A 473 -15.10 6.49 15.53
C THR A 473 -15.40 5.18 14.84
N VAL A 474 -15.53 4.11 15.63
CA VAL A 474 -15.77 2.75 15.17
C VAL A 474 -17.15 2.30 15.65
N PHE A 475 -18.09 2.11 14.71
CA PHE A 475 -19.51 1.95 15.03
C PHE A 475 -20.13 0.73 14.32
N ASN A 476 -20.86 -0.14 15.03
CA ASN A 476 -21.67 -1.19 14.40
C ASN A 476 -20.90 -2.11 13.42
N ASN A 477 -19.62 -2.36 13.69
CA ASN A 477 -18.88 -3.45 13.05
C ASN A 477 -19.14 -4.75 13.82
N VAL A 478 -18.90 -5.92 13.21
CA VAL A 478 -19.06 -7.19 13.95
C VAL A 478 -18.23 -7.18 15.23
N GLN A 479 -16.98 -6.72 15.16
CA GLN A 479 -16.19 -6.38 16.33
C GLN A 479 -15.44 -5.06 16.13
N ALA A 480 -15.24 -4.30 17.20
CA ALA A 480 -14.74 -2.93 17.08
C ALA A 480 -13.24 -2.92 16.74
N PHE A 481 -12.42 -3.63 17.51
CA PHE A 481 -10.98 -3.74 17.21
C PHE A 481 -10.40 -5.11 17.56
N ASN A 482 -9.26 -5.42 16.93
CA ASN A 482 -8.49 -6.65 17.20
C ASN A 482 -6.98 -6.39 17.22
N ILE A 483 -6.28 -6.85 18.26
CA ILE A 483 -4.82 -6.87 18.32
C ILE A 483 -4.39 -8.30 18.64
N ASP A 484 -3.92 -9.02 17.63
CA ASP A 484 -3.67 -10.45 17.76
C ASP A 484 -2.55 -10.97 16.85
N GLY A 485 -1.50 -11.48 17.47
CA GLY A 485 -0.40 -12.16 16.80
C GLY A 485 -0.53 -13.69 16.73
N THR A 486 -1.58 -14.33 17.22
CA THR A 486 -1.61 -15.80 17.35
C THR A 486 -1.23 -16.56 16.07
N GLY A 487 -1.45 -15.97 14.89
CA GLY A 487 -0.97 -16.46 13.60
C GLY A 487 0.55 -16.72 13.52
N TYR A 488 1.40 -15.86 14.12
CA TYR A 488 2.86 -16.00 14.07
C TYR A 488 3.35 -17.34 14.62
N LYS A 489 2.61 -17.96 15.56
CA LYS A 489 3.00 -19.25 16.17
C LYS A 489 3.02 -20.39 15.17
N VAL A 490 2.32 -20.24 14.05
CA VAL A 490 2.24 -21.24 12.98
C VAL A 490 3.17 -20.85 11.82
N THR A 491 3.28 -19.57 11.50
CA THR A 491 3.98 -19.08 10.30
C THR A 491 5.42 -18.61 10.56
N GLY A 492 5.80 -18.34 11.81
CA GLY A 492 7.05 -17.67 12.19
C GLY A 492 6.84 -16.16 12.46
N GLY A 493 7.89 -15.48 12.91
CA GLY A 493 7.83 -14.04 13.22
C GLY A 493 7.51 -13.70 14.68
N TYR A 494 6.85 -12.57 14.92
CA TYR A 494 6.57 -12.04 16.27
C TYR A 494 5.16 -11.47 16.41
N LYS A 495 4.68 -11.41 17.65
CA LYS A 495 3.41 -10.79 18.02
C LYS A 495 3.44 -9.28 17.78
N PRO A 496 2.31 -8.62 17.45
CA PRO A 496 2.27 -7.16 17.38
C PRO A 496 2.78 -6.53 18.68
N THR A 497 3.58 -5.47 18.58
CA THR A 497 4.14 -4.81 19.76
C THR A 497 4.13 -3.29 19.68
N ASP A 498 4.09 -2.62 20.83
CA ASP A 498 4.16 -1.17 20.94
C ASP A 498 2.97 -0.49 20.24
N ILE A 499 1.78 -0.87 20.71
CA ILE A 499 0.49 -0.45 20.15
C ILE A 499 -0.19 0.51 21.11
N VAL A 500 -0.61 1.67 20.62
CA VAL A 500 -1.37 2.67 21.36
C VAL A 500 -2.77 2.76 20.78
N VAL A 501 -3.78 2.52 21.61
CA VAL A 501 -5.20 2.72 21.29
C VAL A 501 -5.71 3.80 22.22
N ARG A 502 -5.95 5.01 21.69
CA ARG A 502 -6.30 6.18 22.50
C ARG A 502 -7.43 7.02 21.92
N ASN A 503 -8.29 7.55 22.80
CA ASN A 503 -9.34 8.49 22.41
C ASN A 503 -10.27 7.98 21.30
N ASN A 504 -10.43 6.66 21.13
CA ASN A 504 -11.35 6.11 20.13
C ASN A 504 -12.75 5.90 20.74
N ILE A 505 -13.77 6.05 19.91
CA ILE A 505 -15.12 5.56 20.22
C ILE A 505 -15.26 4.16 19.61
N PHE A 506 -15.62 3.18 20.44
CA PHE A 506 -16.01 1.83 20.03
C PHE A 506 -17.46 1.60 20.44
N ALA A 507 -18.39 1.67 19.49
CA ALA A 507 -19.81 1.69 19.78
C ALA A 507 -20.59 0.63 18.99
N ASP A 508 -21.47 -0.06 19.70
CA ASP A 508 -22.58 -0.86 19.19
C ASP A 508 -22.13 -1.99 18.26
N SER A 509 -20.98 -2.59 18.54
CA SER A 509 -20.50 -3.77 17.82
C SER A 509 -21.42 -4.97 18.04
N THR A 510 -21.54 -5.86 17.06
CA THR A 510 -22.59 -6.91 17.14
C THR A 510 -22.14 -8.22 17.79
N TYR A 511 -20.82 -8.46 17.93
CA TYR A 511 -20.26 -9.68 18.52
C TYR A 511 -19.44 -9.43 19.79
N ARG A 512 -18.53 -8.43 19.77
CA ARG A 512 -17.78 -7.97 20.95
C ARG A 512 -17.18 -6.60 20.71
N ASN A 513 -16.81 -5.90 21.78
CA ASN A 513 -16.06 -4.64 21.70
C ASN A 513 -14.66 -4.86 21.13
N GLY A 514 -13.70 -5.32 21.94
CA GLY A 514 -12.31 -5.52 21.52
C GLY A 514 -11.77 -6.93 21.77
N LEU A 515 -10.70 -7.28 21.07
CA LEU A 515 -9.83 -8.42 21.41
C LEU A 515 -8.36 -7.97 21.49
N ILE A 516 -7.68 -8.41 22.53
CA ILE A 516 -6.23 -8.36 22.67
C ILE A 516 -5.78 -9.77 23.09
N GLU A 517 -5.30 -10.60 22.16
CA GLU A 517 -5.06 -12.02 22.45
C GLU A 517 -3.57 -12.32 22.69
N ASP A 518 -2.72 -11.95 21.73
CA ASP A 518 -1.28 -12.20 21.75
C ASP A 518 -0.54 -10.96 21.23
N ALA A 519 -0.07 -10.12 22.15
CA ALA A 519 0.52 -8.82 21.85
C ALA A 519 1.54 -8.38 22.91
N GLY A 520 2.55 -7.63 22.48
CA GLY A 520 3.53 -6.97 23.33
C GLY A 520 3.17 -5.50 23.54
N ASN A 521 3.43 -4.95 24.74
CA ASN A 521 3.37 -3.51 25.02
C ASN A 521 2.16 -2.78 24.40
N VAL A 522 0.96 -3.07 24.92
CA VAL A 522 -0.28 -2.43 24.45
C VAL A 522 -0.72 -1.37 25.47
N THR A 523 -1.05 -0.18 25.00
CA THR A 523 -1.67 0.89 25.80
C THR A 523 -3.09 1.13 25.31
N LEU A 524 -4.08 0.95 26.19
CA LEU A 524 -5.47 1.37 25.99
C LEU A 524 -5.75 2.55 26.91
N ASP A 525 -5.82 3.76 26.38
CA ASP A 525 -5.97 4.99 27.17
C ASP A 525 -7.14 5.84 26.71
N SER A 526 -8.05 6.18 27.62
CA SER A 526 -9.09 7.18 27.38
C SER A 526 -9.97 6.88 26.14
N ASN A 527 -10.28 5.60 25.89
CA ASN A 527 -11.26 5.22 24.88
C ASN A 527 -12.67 5.16 25.47
N LEU A 528 -13.69 5.35 24.64
CA LEU A 528 -15.09 5.23 25.03
C LEU A 528 -15.72 4.00 24.38
N PHE A 529 -16.44 3.23 25.18
CA PHE A 529 -17.13 2.00 24.78
C PHE A 529 -18.62 2.11 25.08
N THR A 530 -19.48 1.56 24.22
CA THR A 530 -20.88 1.33 24.63
C THR A 530 -21.02 0.03 25.43
N SER A 531 -21.97 0.01 26.37
CA SER A 531 -22.12 -1.02 27.40
C SER A 531 -22.88 -2.27 26.95
N GLU A 532 -22.84 -2.61 25.66
CA GLU A 532 -23.52 -3.79 25.12
C GLU A 532 -22.87 -5.11 25.58
N PHE A 533 -21.58 -5.07 25.96
CA PHE A 533 -20.81 -6.23 26.39
C PHE A 533 -20.24 -6.06 27.79
N GLU A 534 -20.17 -7.16 28.55
CA GLU A 534 -19.60 -7.18 29.92
C GLU A 534 -18.14 -6.69 29.98
N LYS A 535 -17.40 -6.83 28.87
CA LYS A 535 -15.99 -6.48 28.78
C LYS A 535 -15.78 -5.43 27.70
N LEU A 536 -14.95 -4.43 28.02
CA LEU A 536 -14.42 -3.47 27.06
C LEU A 536 -13.58 -4.18 25.99
N TYR A 537 -12.85 -5.23 26.39
CA TYR A 537 -12.13 -6.12 25.49
C TYR A 537 -11.94 -7.51 26.12
N GLU A 538 -11.87 -8.53 25.27
CA GLU A 538 -11.42 -9.85 25.66
C GLU A 538 -9.89 -9.91 25.64
N GLY A 539 -9.31 -10.57 26.65
CA GLY A 539 -7.86 -10.68 26.83
C GLY A 539 -7.39 -12.13 26.77
N GLY A 540 -6.35 -12.39 25.99
CA GLY A 540 -5.65 -13.68 25.91
C GLY A 540 -4.49 -13.81 26.89
N SER A 541 -3.92 -15.02 26.99
CA SER A 541 -2.74 -15.26 27.84
C SER A 541 -1.41 -14.89 27.20
N GLY A 542 -1.41 -14.49 25.92
CA GLY A 542 -0.21 -14.10 25.16
C GLY A 542 0.22 -12.64 25.36
N ILE A 543 -0.45 -11.91 26.24
CA ILE A 543 -0.21 -10.49 26.47
C ILE A 543 0.99 -10.31 27.42
N ASP A 544 2.05 -9.65 26.97
CA ASP A 544 3.26 -9.46 27.79
C ASP A 544 3.15 -8.23 28.70
N ASN A 545 2.61 -7.11 28.19
CA ASN A 545 2.40 -5.87 28.94
C ASN A 545 1.17 -5.15 28.38
N LEU A 546 0.14 -4.99 29.21
CA LEU A 546 -1.06 -4.22 28.86
C LEU A 546 -1.33 -3.15 29.90
N ASN A 547 -1.40 -1.91 29.43
CA ASN A 547 -1.70 -0.75 30.25
C ASN A 547 -3.06 -0.16 29.82
N ALA A 548 -4.14 -0.56 30.50
CA ALA A 548 -5.49 -0.11 30.22
C ALA A 548 -5.95 0.92 31.29
N ASN A 549 -6.00 2.21 30.94
CA ASN A 549 -6.37 3.30 31.84
C ASN A 549 -7.46 4.18 31.25
N ASN A 550 -8.25 4.81 32.13
CA ASN A 550 -9.20 5.89 31.78
C ASN A 550 -10.24 5.52 30.69
N ASN A 551 -10.37 4.25 30.33
CA ASN A 551 -11.37 3.81 29.37
C ASN A 551 -12.75 3.89 30.03
N THR A 552 -13.70 4.50 29.32
CA THR A 552 -15.03 4.84 29.83
C THR A 552 -16.07 3.98 29.13
N GLU A 553 -17.03 3.48 29.90
CA GLU A 553 -18.17 2.72 29.39
C GLU A 553 -19.45 3.55 29.55
N VAL A 554 -20.29 3.60 28.52
CA VAL A 554 -21.52 4.40 28.50
C VAL A 554 -22.68 3.63 27.87
N GLU A 555 -23.91 3.98 28.20
CA GLU A 555 -25.10 3.37 27.56
C GLU A 555 -25.26 3.84 26.10
N SER A 556 -24.87 5.08 25.80
CA SER A 556 -24.88 5.63 24.45
C SER A 556 -23.81 6.71 24.32
N VAL A 557 -23.29 6.86 23.11
CA VAL A 557 -22.40 7.95 22.71
C VAL A 557 -23.17 9.26 22.50
N GLU A 558 -24.49 9.19 22.27
CA GLU A 558 -25.34 10.35 21.93
C GLU A 558 -24.83 11.10 20.67
N PHE A 559 -24.71 10.38 19.56
CA PHE A 559 -24.47 10.96 18.23
C PHE A 559 -25.67 11.79 17.75
N VAL A 560 -25.43 12.79 16.90
CA VAL A 560 -26.47 13.63 16.29
C VAL A 560 -27.49 12.77 15.56
N ASN A 561 -27.04 11.84 14.70
CA ASN A 561 -27.92 10.86 14.05
C ASN A 561 -27.13 9.67 13.47
N SER A 562 -26.83 8.66 14.29
CA SER A 562 -26.14 7.45 13.84
C SER A 562 -26.89 6.66 12.76
N ASN A 563 -28.23 6.71 12.73
CA ASN A 563 -29.04 6.04 11.70
C ASN A 563 -28.89 6.67 10.31
N SER A 564 -28.45 7.93 10.23
CA SER A 564 -28.08 8.59 8.97
C SER A 564 -26.56 8.67 8.77
N ASN A 565 -25.78 7.90 9.53
CA ASN A 565 -24.31 7.92 9.55
C ASN A 565 -23.72 9.29 9.90
N ASP A 566 -24.45 10.09 10.69
CA ASP A 566 -23.97 11.35 11.25
C ASP A 566 -23.45 11.09 12.67
N PHE A 567 -22.13 10.91 12.75
CA PHE A 567 -21.41 10.57 13.98
C PHE A 567 -20.84 11.79 14.72
N HIS A 568 -21.31 13.01 14.40
CA HIS A 568 -21.02 14.16 15.23
C HIS A 568 -21.65 13.98 16.62
N LEU A 569 -21.01 14.57 17.63
CA LEU A 569 -21.48 14.50 19.01
C LEU A 569 -22.63 15.49 19.25
N THR A 570 -23.66 15.08 19.99
CA THR A 570 -24.63 16.04 20.54
C THR A 570 -24.02 16.80 21.72
N SER A 571 -24.63 17.92 22.12
CA SER A 571 -24.18 18.73 23.26
C SER A 571 -24.21 18.01 24.62
N THR A 572 -24.84 16.84 24.70
CA THR A 572 -24.95 16.01 25.90
C THR A 572 -24.10 14.75 25.82
N SER A 573 -23.29 14.61 24.77
CA SER A 573 -22.48 13.42 24.57
C SER A 573 -21.49 13.22 25.72
N PRO A 574 -21.37 12.01 26.27
CA PRO A 574 -20.36 11.69 27.27
C PRO A 574 -18.94 11.64 26.69
N ALA A 575 -18.76 11.73 25.36
CA ALA A 575 -17.45 11.74 24.72
C ALA A 575 -16.74 13.11 24.80
N ILE A 576 -17.45 14.16 25.21
CA ILE A 576 -16.97 15.55 25.21
C ILE A 576 -16.01 15.80 26.39
N ASP A 577 -14.88 16.47 26.13
CA ASP A 577 -13.89 16.96 27.10
C ASP A 577 -13.26 15.91 28.03
N ILE A 578 -13.37 14.62 27.72
CA ILE A 578 -12.87 13.51 28.56
C ILE A 578 -11.71 12.73 27.93
N GLY A 579 -11.29 13.07 26.72
CA GLY A 579 -10.16 12.46 26.05
C GLY A 579 -8.82 12.81 26.68
N SER A 580 -7.84 11.94 26.45
CA SER A 580 -6.44 12.18 26.82
C SER A 580 -5.86 13.33 26.01
N SER A 581 -5.11 14.22 26.66
CA SER A 581 -4.40 15.32 26.01
C SER A 581 -3.10 14.86 25.31
N ALA A 582 -2.76 13.58 25.38
CA ALA A 582 -1.58 12.99 24.74
C ALA A 582 -1.82 12.77 23.24
N ILE A 583 -1.92 13.88 22.52
CA ILE A 583 -2.16 13.96 21.07
C ILE A 583 -1.00 14.71 20.44
N ASP A 584 -0.36 14.07 19.46
CA ASP A 584 0.76 14.64 18.73
C ASP A 584 0.30 15.54 17.57
N GLU A 585 1.26 16.25 16.96
CA GLU A 585 1.03 17.26 15.92
C GLU A 585 0.13 16.76 14.77
N TYR A 586 0.27 15.49 14.39
CA TYR A 586 -0.46 14.91 13.26
C TYR A 586 -1.97 14.79 13.48
N ALA A 587 -2.44 14.76 14.74
CA ALA A 587 -3.85 14.58 15.11
C ALA A 587 -4.43 15.80 15.85
N GLN A 588 -3.83 16.98 15.72
CA GLN A 588 -4.30 18.21 16.37
C GLN A 588 -5.63 18.74 15.83
N PHE A 589 -6.06 18.27 14.66
CA PHE A 589 -7.35 18.60 14.07
C PHE A 589 -8.23 17.36 14.00
N ASP A 590 -9.53 17.54 14.19
CA ASP A 590 -10.53 16.51 13.98
C ASP A 590 -10.81 16.30 12.48
N LYS A 591 -11.75 15.40 12.17
CA LYS A 591 -12.15 15.10 10.80
C LYS A 591 -12.81 16.29 10.06
N ASP A 592 -13.38 17.26 10.76
CA ASP A 592 -13.94 18.50 10.19
C ASP A 592 -12.88 19.60 10.02
N GLY A 593 -11.63 19.35 10.44
CA GLY A 593 -10.57 20.35 10.47
C GLY A 593 -10.68 21.34 11.65
N LYS A 594 -11.46 21.01 12.69
CA LYS A 594 -11.50 21.77 13.95
C LYS A 594 -10.30 21.39 14.80
N ALA A 595 -9.62 22.39 15.36
CA ALA A 595 -8.57 22.13 16.34
C ALA A 595 -9.15 21.40 17.56
N ARG A 596 -8.44 20.40 18.07
CA ARG A 596 -8.77 19.70 19.31
C ARG A 596 -8.30 20.48 20.53
N ASN A 597 -8.87 20.18 21.69
CA ASN A 597 -8.62 20.91 22.95
C ASN A 597 -9.08 22.39 22.90
N GLN A 598 -10.23 22.66 22.26
CA GLN A 598 -10.79 24.01 22.25
C GLN A 598 -11.50 24.39 23.54
N ASP A 599 -12.02 23.40 24.29
CA ASP A 599 -12.75 23.59 25.54
C ASP A 599 -11.93 23.08 26.75
N ALA A 600 -12.49 22.20 27.58
CA ALA A 600 -11.84 21.73 28.82
C ALA A 600 -10.89 20.54 28.58
N GLY A 601 -11.07 19.82 27.47
CA GLY A 601 -10.25 18.68 27.05
C GLY A 601 -10.39 18.39 25.56
N THR A 602 -9.84 17.27 25.11
CA THR A 602 -10.12 16.73 23.78
C THR A 602 -11.37 15.86 23.84
N ASP A 603 -12.17 15.87 22.79
CA ASP A 603 -13.26 14.91 22.65
C ASP A 603 -12.75 13.56 22.14
N ILE A 604 -13.32 12.49 22.69
CA ILE A 604 -13.05 11.13 22.22
C ILE A 604 -13.75 10.93 20.87
N GLY A 605 -13.06 10.34 19.90
CA GLY A 605 -13.56 10.03 18.57
C GLY A 605 -13.05 10.97 17.47
N ALA A 606 -13.59 10.77 16.28
CA ALA A 606 -13.13 11.46 15.06
C ALA A 606 -13.58 12.92 14.93
N TYR A 607 -14.56 13.35 15.72
CA TYR A 607 -15.11 14.70 15.68
C TYR A 607 -14.94 15.39 17.04
N GLU A 608 -14.52 16.65 16.99
CA GLU A 608 -14.59 17.58 18.11
C GLU A 608 -15.96 18.29 18.07
N TYR A 609 -16.67 18.22 19.18
CA TYR A 609 -17.81 19.05 19.46
C TYR A 609 -17.38 20.51 19.55
N SER A 610 -18.15 21.39 18.94
CA SER A 610 -18.00 22.83 19.14
C SER A 610 -19.34 23.41 19.57
N SER A 611 -19.33 24.08 20.72
CA SER A 611 -20.49 24.79 21.23
C SER A 611 -20.79 26.09 20.47
N VAL A 612 -19.94 26.47 19.50
CA VAL A 612 -19.98 27.77 18.80
C VAL A 612 -19.94 27.57 17.29
N SER A 613 -21.07 27.83 16.61
CA SER A 613 -21.16 27.94 15.14
C SER A 613 -20.80 29.32 14.63
#